data_AF-A0A7X0XGD0-F1
#
_entry.id   AF-A0A7X0XGD0-F1
#
_cell.length_a   1.000
_cell.length_b   1.000
_cell.length_c   1.000
_cell.angle_alpha   90.00
_cell.angle_beta   90.00
_cell.angle_gamma   90.00
#
_symmetry.space_group_name_H-M   'P 1'
#
loop_
_entity.id
_entity.type
_entity.pdbx_description
1 polymer ?
#
loop_
_entity_poly.entity_id
_entity_poly.type
_entity_poly.pdbx_seq_one_letter_code
_entity_poly.pdbx_strand_id
1 'polypeptide(L)'
;MEVATGRYIAFPDSDDSWHPKKLARQHAFMTANKIGFSFAAYYRNEPNGKKRFVAAPAEMTYKKLLRNTTIGCLTVMIDRTIVGNILLVNIFAQSQHACQR
;
A
#
# COMPACT_ATOMS: atom_id res chain seq x y z
N MET A 1 -0.45 -10.98 -10.95
CA MET A 1 -0.87 -9.71 -11.60
C MET A 1 -1.36 -9.89 -13.04
N GLU A 2 -1.14 -11.05 -13.67
CA GLU A 2 -1.47 -11.30 -15.09
C GLU A 2 -2.96 -11.17 -15.44
N VAL A 3 -3.86 -11.34 -14.46
CA VAL A 3 -5.31 -11.21 -14.65
C VAL A 3 -5.84 -9.78 -14.47
N ALA A 4 -5.06 -8.86 -13.89
CA ALA A 4 -5.52 -7.51 -13.59
C ALA A 4 -5.40 -6.59 -14.82
N THR A 5 -6.53 -6.17 -15.38
CA THR A 5 -6.60 -5.31 -16.59
C THR A 5 -6.86 -3.83 -16.28
N GLY A 6 -7.15 -3.47 -15.03
CA GLY A 6 -7.43 -2.08 -14.61
C GLY A 6 -6.19 -1.17 -14.57
N ARG A 7 -6.32 0.09 -14.96
CA ARG A 7 -5.20 1.06 -14.96
C ARG A 7 -4.52 1.20 -13.59
N TYR A 8 -5.34 1.28 -12.54
CA TYR A 8 -4.88 1.33 -11.17
C TYR A 8 -4.89 -0.05 -10.54
N ILE A 9 -3.80 -0.40 -9.86
CA ILE A 9 -3.68 -1.64 -9.08
C ILE A 9 -3.62 -1.27 -7.61
N ALA A 10 -4.45 -1.92 -6.81
CA ALA A 10 -4.39 -1.89 -5.36
C ALA A 10 -4.45 -3.33 -4.84
N PHE A 11 -3.80 -3.60 -3.71
CA PHE A 11 -3.72 -4.93 -3.10
C PHE A 11 -4.56 -4.94 -1.83
N PRO A 12 -5.83 -5.39 -1.89
CA PRO A 12 -6.64 -5.56 -0.70
C PRO A 12 -6.28 -6.88 0.00
N ASP A 13 -6.06 -6.82 1.31
CA ASP A 13 -6.05 -8.02 2.15
C ASP A 13 -7.50 -8.36 2.55
N SER A 14 -7.83 -9.65 2.62
CA SER A 14 -9.22 -10.11 2.82
C SER A 14 -9.79 -9.76 4.20
N ASP A 15 -8.93 -9.49 5.17
CA ASP A 15 -9.26 -9.11 6.54
C ASP A 15 -9.24 -7.58 6.76
N ASP A 16 -8.88 -6.80 5.73
CA ASP A 16 -8.85 -5.35 5.80
C ASP A 16 -10.18 -4.70 5.41
N SER A 17 -10.60 -3.71 6.21
CA SER A 17 -11.77 -2.88 5.93
C SER A 17 -11.34 -1.51 5.41
N TRP A 18 -11.73 -1.17 4.18
CA TRP A 18 -11.43 0.14 3.60
C TRP A 18 -12.56 1.14 3.82
N HIS A 19 -12.20 2.39 4.07
CA HIS A 19 -13.18 3.47 4.07
C HIS A 19 -13.80 3.58 2.65
N PRO A 20 -15.13 3.71 2.49
CA PRO A 20 -15.78 3.68 1.17
C PRO A 20 -15.20 4.69 0.16
N LYS A 21 -14.76 5.84 0.66
CA LYS A 21 -14.16 6.92 -0.14
C LYS A 21 -12.65 6.81 -0.37
N LYS A 22 -11.97 5.78 0.15
CA LYS A 22 -10.49 5.64 0.10
C LYS A 22 -9.98 5.65 -1.33
N LEU A 23 -10.53 4.77 -2.18
CA LEU A 23 -10.10 4.61 -3.57
C LEU A 23 -10.31 5.90 -4.38
N ALA A 24 -11.50 6.51 -4.29
CA ALA A 24 -11.81 7.74 -5.01
C ALA A 24 -10.89 8.90 -4.61
N ARG A 25 -10.62 9.07 -3.29
CA ARG A 25 -9.71 10.11 -2.79
C ARG A 25 -8.27 9.89 -3.24
N GLN A 26 -7.79 8.65 -3.14
CA GLN A 26 -6.43 8.28 -3.52
C GLN A 26 -6.23 8.44 -5.04
N HIS A 27 -7.19 8.01 -5.84
CA HIS A 27 -7.20 8.21 -7.30
C HIS A 27 -7.17 9.70 -7.68
N ALA A 28 -8.02 10.53 -7.06
CA ALA A 28 -8.06 11.97 -7.32
C ALA A 28 -6.72 12.64 -6.97
N PHE A 29 -6.13 12.28 -5.82
CA PHE A 29 -4.81 12.76 -5.41
C PHE A 29 -3.71 12.36 -6.41
N MET A 30 -3.68 11.09 -6.83
CA MET A 30 -2.67 10.61 -7.78
C MET A 30 -2.82 11.27 -9.14
N THR A 31 -4.05 11.45 -9.63
CA THR A 31 -4.34 12.07 -10.93
C THR A 31 -3.94 13.55 -10.93
N ALA A 32 -4.34 14.30 -9.90
CA ALA A 32 -4.04 15.73 -9.79
C ALA A 32 -2.53 16.02 -9.71
N ASN A 33 -1.77 15.13 -9.07
CA ASN A 33 -0.33 15.31 -8.85
C ASN A 33 0.55 14.51 -9.82
N LYS A 34 -0.04 13.78 -10.79
CA LYS A 34 0.67 12.90 -11.73
C LYS A 34 1.59 11.89 -11.01
N ILE A 35 1.09 11.27 -9.95
CA ILE A 35 1.84 10.34 -9.10
C ILE A 35 1.58 8.90 -9.57
N GLY A 36 2.66 8.14 -9.81
CA GLY A 36 2.58 6.74 -10.20
C GLY A 36 2.36 5.76 -9.03
N PHE A 37 2.76 6.12 -7.81
CA PHE A 37 2.70 5.26 -6.64
C PHE A 37 2.26 6.06 -5.41
N SER A 38 1.23 5.60 -4.70
CA SER A 38 0.83 6.20 -3.43
C SER A 38 0.43 5.16 -2.40
N PHE A 39 0.46 5.54 -1.14
CA PHE A 39 -0.02 4.76 -0.01
C PHE A 39 -0.64 5.72 1.01
N ALA A 40 -1.48 5.20 1.90
CA ALA A 40 -2.25 6.00 2.84
C ALA A 40 -2.04 5.56 4.29
N ALA A 41 -2.29 6.49 5.22
CA ALA A 41 -2.37 6.19 6.63
C ALA A 41 -3.52 5.21 6.90
N TYR A 42 -3.40 4.42 7.96
CA TYR A 42 -4.39 3.40 8.32
C TYR A 42 -4.49 3.23 9.83
N TYR A 43 -5.52 2.50 10.27
CA TYR A 43 -5.67 2.06 11.63
C TYR A 43 -5.30 0.58 11.71
N ARG A 44 -4.40 0.24 12.63
CA ARG A 44 -4.11 -1.15 12.97
C ARG A 44 -4.98 -1.55 14.16
N ASN A 45 -5.67 -2.68 14.03
CA ASN A 45 -6.39 -3.28 15.15
C ASN A 45 -5.38 -3.91 16.12
N GLU A 46 -5.46 -3.57 17.40
CA GLU A 46 -4.66 -4.18 18.46
C GLU A 46 -5.45 -5.32 19.14
N PRO A 47 -4.77 -6.32 19.73
CA PRO A 47 -5.44 -7.45 20.41
C PRO A 47 -6.35 -7.04 21.57
N ASN A 48 -6.13 -5.86 22.15
CA ASN A 48 -6.92 -5.28 23.23
C ASN A 48 -8.22 -4.59 22.74
N GLY A 49 -8.55 -4.68 21.45
CA GLY A 49 -9.72 -4.04 20.84
C GLY A 49 -9.53 -2.55 20.50
N LYS A 50 -8.37 -1.96 20.81
CA LYS A 50 -8.04 -0.58 20.43
C LYS A 50 -7.57 -0.51 18.98
N LYS A 51 -7.68 0.68 18.40
CA LYS A 51 -7.14 1.01 17.08
C LYS A 51 -5.96 1.96 17.23
N ARG A 52 -4.81 1.56 16.71
CA ARG A 52 -3.61 2.42 16.64
C ARG A 52 -3.57 3.11 15.28
N PHE A 53 -3.47 4.43 15.28
CA PHE A 53 -3.25 5.19 14.06
C PHE A 53 -1.80 5.05 13.59
N VAL A 54 -1.64 4.68 12.31
CA VAL A 54 -0.34 4.61 11.63
C VAL A 54 -0.32 5.71 10.57
N ALA A 55 0.47 6.75 10.83
CA ALA A 55 0.62 7.88 9.92
C ALA A 55 1.43 7.47 8.68
N ALA A 56 1.01 7.94 7.51
CA ALA A 56 1.79 7.83 6.28
C ALA A 56 2.64 9.11 6.11
N PRO A 57 3.96 9.00 5.88
CA PRO A 57 4.77 10.16 5.49
C PRO A 57 4.28 10.77 4.18
N ALA A 58 4.44 12.09 4.06
CA ALA A 58 4.01 12.85 2.88
C ALA A 58 4.78 12.48 1.60
N GLU A 59 6.04 12.06 1.74
CA GLU A 59 6.88 11.60 0.64
C GLU A 59 7.69 10.35 1.04
N MET A 60 7.89 9.47 0.08
CA MET A 60 8.72 8.28 0.23
C MET A 60 9.62 8.14 -0.99
N THR A 61 10.93 8.07 -0.75
CA THR A 61 11.90 7.77 -1.79
C THR A 61 12.32 6.30 -1.68
N TYR A 62 12.82 5.72 -2.77
CA TYR A 62 13.30 4.34 -2.78
C TYR A 62 14.33 4.06 -1.66
N LYS A 63 15.25 5.01 -1.40
CA LYS A 63 16.23 4.90 -0.30
C LYS A 63 15.56 4.90 1.09
N LYS A 64 14.51 5.70 1.29
CA LYS A 64 13.73 5.72 2.54
C LYS A 64 12.94 4.41 2.71
N LEU A 65 12.39 3.87 1.62
CA LEU A 65 11.70 2.58 1.59
C LEU A 65 12.63 1.43 1.99
N LEU A 66 13.84 1.37 1.43
CA LEU A 66 14.82 0.33 1.76
C LEU A 66 15.31 0.38 3.21
N ARG A 67 15.32 1.56 3.83
CA ARG A 67 15.73 1.76 5.23
C ARG A 67 14.61 1.51 6.23
N ASN A 68 13.36 1.62 5.79
CA ASN A 68 12.19 1.53 6.65
C ASN A 68 11.13 0.66 5.97
N THR A 69 11.32 -0.66 6.08
CA THR A 69 10.46 -1.73 5.54
C THR A 69 9.04 -1.75 6.14
N THR A 70 8.70 -0.79 7.00
CA THR A 70 7.42 -0.67 7.71
C THR A 70 6.30 -0.05 6.87
N ILE A 71 6.47 0.12 5.56
CA ILE A 71 5.33 0.46 4.70
C ILE A 71 4.51 -0.81 4.54
N GLY A 72 3.43 -0.92 5.29
CA GLY A 72 2.40 -1.93 5.07
C GLY A 72 1.92 -1.81 3.62
N CYS A 73 2.20 -2.83 2.81
CA CYS A 73 1.77 -2.90 1.41
C CYS A 73 0.24 -2.82 1.21
N LEU A 74 -0.51 -2.89 2.31
CA LEU A 74 -1.96 -2.91 2.43
C LEU A 74 -2.67 -1.69 1.82
N THR A 75 -2.05 -0.51 1.86
CA THR A 75 -2.72 0.75 1.44
C THR A 75 -2.25 1.27 0.08
N VAL A 76 -1.44 0.50 -0.63
CA VAL A 76 -0.81 0.92 -1.89
C VAL A 76 -1.83 1.03 -3.02
N MET A 77 -1.68 2.06 -3.84
CA MET A 77 -2.30 2.21 -5.16
C MET A 77 -1.23 2.60 -6.17
N ILE A 78 -1.24 1.93 -7.32
CA ILE A 78 -0.25 2.10 -8.37
C ILE A 78 -0.93 2.40 -9.70
N ASP A 79 -0.48 3.44 -10.41
CA ASP A 79 -0.89 3.74 -11.78
C ASP A 79 0.09 3.10 -12.77
N ARG A 80 -0.38 2.07 -13.49
CA ARG A 80 0.44 1.34 -14.46
C ARG A 80 0.89 2.17 -15.64
N THR A 81 0.18 3.25 -15.98
CA THR A 81 0.60 4.09 -17.12
C THR A 81 1.84 4.94 -16.79
N ILE A 82 2.12 5.16 -15.49
CA ILE A 82 3.27 5.94 -15.03
C ILE A 82 4.42 5.02 -14.64
N VAL A 83 4.13 3.95 -13.88
CA VAL A 83 5.16 3.04 -13.33
C VAL A 83 5.55 1.95 -14.33
N GLY A 84 4.71 1.68 -15.34
CA GLY A 84 4.90 0.58 -16.28
C GLY A 84 4.45 -0.76 -15.71
N ASN A 85 4.98 -1.85 -16.27
CA ASN A 85 4.61 -3.20 -15.87
C ASN A 85 5.32 -3.57 -14.56
N ILE A 86 4.54 -3.96 -13.55
CA ILE A 86 5.07 -4.25 -12.22
C ILE A 86 5.02 -5.75 -12.01
N LEU A 87 6.17 -6.32 -11.64
CA LEU A 87 6.28 -7.68 -11.19
C LEU A 87 6.35 -7.66 -9.66
N LEU A 88 5.37 -8.29 -9.03
CA LEU A 88 5.53 -8.65 -7.63
C LEU A 88 6.49 -9.84 -7.61
N VAL A 89 7.75 -9.59 -7.26
CA VAL A 89 8.71 -10.68 -7.08
C VAL A 89 8.31 -11.44 -5.82
N ASN A 90 8.38 -12.76 -5.88
CA ASN A 90 7.95 -13.62 -4.80
C ASN A 90 8.89 -13.48 -3.58
N ILE A 91 8.55 -12.64 -2.60
CA ILE A 91 9.40 -12.39 -1.40
C ILE A 91 8.97 -13.24 -0.19
N PHE A 92 8.26 -14.37 -0.38
CA PHE A 92 7.76 -15.21 0.71
C PHE A 92 8.82 -15.70 1.71
N ALA A 93 10.12 -15.51 1.48
CA ALA A 93 11.16 -15.90 2.43
C ALA A 93 11.35 -14.92 3.62
N GLN A 94 10.95 -13.64 3.53
CA GLN A 94 11.38 -12.63 4.53
C GLN A 94 10.24 -11.88 5.23
N SER A 95 9.02 -11.81 4.68
CA SER A 95 7.92 -11.05 5.30
C SER A 95 7.09 -11.83 6.33
N GLN A 96 7.21 -13.16 6.40
CA GLN A 96 6.51 -13.96 7.43
C GLN A 96 7.32 -14.16 8.72
N HIS A 97 8.64 -13.96 8.72
CA HIS A 97 9.47 -14.25 9.91
C HIS A 97 9.42 -13.18 11.02
N ALA A 98 8.80 -12.02 10.80
CA ALA A 98 8.66 -11.01 11.86
C ALA A 98 7.41 -11.19 12.75
N CYS A 99 6.56 -12.19 12.47
CA CYS A 99 5.34 -12.47 13.25
C CYS A 99 5.44 -13.76 14.10
N GLN A 100 6.63 -14.34 14.22
CA GLN A 100 6.91 -15.45 15.12
C GLN A 100 8.27 -15.26 15.81
N ARG A 101 8.34 -14.30 16.74
CA ARG A 101 9.19 -14.35 17.94
C ARG A 101 8.74 -13.29 18.94
#